data_AF-A0A3D1DJS4-F1
#
_entry.id   AF-A0A3D1DJS4-F1
#
_cell.length_a   1.000
_cell.length_b   1.000
_cell.length_c   1.000
_cell.angle_alpha   90.00
_cell.angle_beta   90.00
_cell.angle_gamma   90.00
#
_symmetry.space_group_name_H-M   'P 1'
#
loop_
_entity.id
_entity.type
_entity.pdbx_description
1 polymer ?
#
loop_
_entity_poly.entity_id
_entity_poly.type
_entity_poly.pdbx_seq_one_letter_code
_entity_poly.pdbx_strand_id
1 'polypeptide(L)'
;MIVDNGADKDAFGSDPMRQKLENAIGGCVLVAVALCVGDVLEAQVGQVGPEKTTRQSARGRKVRSKSVSGKGAKSIKKGASTKTIDVKVRRFQESFVRDAAELAKQYEDAGNLVKTRKMLELILKLSPEVKGVRAKIKQIDEEMLSANGLTAEVNTARGWGPPVAAVFKGQAFRIRAVGDYRFVANLSVGPSGFSVADASRDMAADIRCGALIGVVVPPPEAGKKPEPGKPFLVGTGGTITPRDTGLLFLKINAPKGHKSSGRLKVRMTGHVRKP
;
A
#
# COMPACT_ATOMS: atom_id res chain seq x y z
N MET A 1 -37.66 -77.80 18.09
CA MET A 1 -38.74 -77.06 18.77
C MET A 1 -38.26 -75.63 18.97
N ILE A 2 -39.01 -74.66 18.40
CA ILE A 2 -39.18 -73.22 18.77
C ILE A 2 -37.87 -72.38 18.76
N VAL A 3 -37.49 -71.56 17.77
CA VAL A 3 -38.08 -70.40 17.02
C VAL A 3 -37.91 -69.03 17.73
N ASP A 4 -37.17 -68.12 17.05
CA ASP A 4 -37.20 -66.63 17.03
C ASP A 4 -36.84 -65.78 18.27
N ASN A 5 -36.37 -64.51 18.22
CA ASN A 5 -35.89 -63.59 17.17
C ASN A 5 -35.18 -62.40 17.86
N GLY A 6 -34.19 -61.80 17.17
CA GLY A 6 -34.05 -60.36 16.93
C GLY A 6 -34.00 -59.30 18.06
N ALA A 7 -32.96 -58.46 18.00
CA ALA A 7 -33.03 -56.99 17.85
C ALA A 7 -32.08 -56.17 18.75
N ASP A 8 -31.35 -55.31 18.02
CA ASP A 8 -30.36 -54.31 18.38
C ASP A 8 -30.96 -53.03 19.02
N LYS A 9 -30.09 -52.28 19.71
CA LYS A 9 -30.01 -50.80 19.79
C LYS A 9 -31.11 -50.01 20.54
N ASP A 10 -30.75 -49.34 21.63
CA ASP A 10 -30.17 -47.99 21.64
C ASP A 10 -30.08 -47.45 23.08
N ALA A 11 -28.90 -46.92 23.41
CA ALA A 11 -28.64 -46.17 24.63
C ALA A 11 -28.68 -44.68 24.31
N PHE A 12 -29.32 -43.89 25.18
CA PHE A 12 -28.83 -42.65 25.80
C PHE A 12 -30.01 -41.80 26.25
N GLY A 13 -30.21 -41.77 27.56
CA GLY A 13 -31.13 -40.88 28.23
C GLY A 13 -30.47 -39.57 28.69
N SER A 14 -31.37 -38.69 29.14
CA SER A 14 -31.16 -37.62 30.14
C SER A 14 -30.50 -36.33 29.62
N ASP A 15 -30.96 -35.11 29.91
CA ASP A 15 -32.15 -34.52 30.56
C ASP A 15 -32.02 -32.97 30.36
N PRO A 16 -32.88 -32.06 30.89
CA PRO A 16 -33.34 -30.88 30.18
C PRO A 16 -32.93 -29.55 30.89
N MET A 17 -33.57 -28.45 30.49
CA MET A 17 -33.46 -27.08 31.03
C MET A 17 -32.32 -26.20 30.48
N ARG A 18 -32.69 -25.28 29.58
CA ARG A 18 -32.41 -23.86 29.78
C ARG A 18 -33.44 -22.97 29.09
N GLN A 19 -34.08 -22.16 29.92
CA GLN A 19 -35.13 -21.20 29.62
C GLN A 19 -34.64 -20.02 28.75
N LYS A 20 -35.62 -19.52 27.97
CA LYS A 20 -35.89 -18.13 27.55
C LYS A 20 -35.04 -17.02 28.17
N LEU A 21 -34.60 -16.09 27.33
CA LEU A 21 -34.83 -14.66 27.55
C LEU A 21 -34.81 -13.90 26.21
N GLU A 22 -35.94 -13.26 25.92
CA GLU A 22 -36.11 -12.21 24.91
C GLU A 22 -35.47 -10.89 25.36
N ASN A 23 -35.41 -9.94 24.41
CA ASN A 23 -35.26 -8.48 24.50
C ASN A 23 -33.93 -7.97 23.94
N ALA A 24 -33.82 -6.81 23.28
CA ALA A 24 -34.68 -5.92 22.51
C ALA A 24 -33.76 -4.71 22.18
N ILE A 25 -34.16 -3.87 21.22
CA ILE A 25 -33.66 -2.48 21.01
C ILE A 25 -32.27 -2.41 20.33
N GLY A 26 -32.00 -1.61 19.31
CA GLY A 26 -32.76 -0.55 18.66
C GLY A 26 -31.92 0.01 17.51
N GLY A 27 -32.59 0.64 16.54
CA GLY A 27 -31.95 1.20 15.36
C GLY A 27 -31.06 2.40 15.67
N CYS A 28 -30.07 2.61 14.79
CA CYS A 28 -29.63 3.93 14.38
C CYS A 28 -28.83 3.86 13.07
N VAL A 29 -29.44 4.43 12.03
CA VAL A 29 -28.83 5.33 11.04
C VAL A 29 -27.56 4.84 10.33
N LEU A 30 -27.75 4.20 9.17
CA LEU A 30 -26.74 4.17 8.11
C LEU A 30 -26.75 5.54 7.38
N VAL A 31 -25.85 6.43 7.76
CA VAL A 31 -25.48 7.57 6.90
C VAL A 31 -24.53 7.05 5.83
N ALA A 32 -25.08 6.77 4.64
CA ALA A 32 -24.30 6.57 3.43
C ALA A 32 -23.86 7.94 2.89
N VAL A 33 -22.59 8.30 3.07
CA VAL A 33 -21.99 9.41 2.31
C VAL A 33 -21.36 8.81 1.05
N ALA A 34 -22.11 8.91 -0.04
CA ALA A 34 -21.60 8.70 -1.38
C ALA A 34 -20.78 9.94 -1.80
N LEU A 35 -19.48 9.75 -2.04
CA LEU A 35 -18.70 10.70 -2.83
C LEU A 35 -18.38 10.05 -4.18
N CYS A 36 -19.36 10.15 -5.08
CA CYS A 36 -19.12 10.16 -6.51
C CYS A 36 -18.76 11.60 -6.90
N VAL A 37 -17.55 11.82 -7.41
CA VAL A 37 -17.34 12.82 -8.46
C VAL A 37 -16.41 12.17 -9.47
N GLY A 38 -17.00 11.85 -10.62
CA GLY A 38 -16.29 11.47 -11.82
C GLY A 38 -15.90 12.68 -12.67
N ASP A 39 -15.41 12.32 -13.85
CA ASP A 39 -15.32 13.08 -15.09
C ASP A 39 -14.11 14.03 -15.24
N VAL A 40 -13.14 13.74 -16.13
CA VAL A 40 -13.15 13.60 -17.61
C VAL A 40 -12.79 14.94 -18.28
N LEU A 41 -12.15 14.84 -19.45
CA LEU A 41 -11.73 15.85 -20.45
C LEU A 41 -10.33 16.46 -20.27
N GLU A 42 -9.38 16.07 -21.16
CA GLU A 42 -9.05 16.68 -22.47
C GLU A 42 -8.19 17.96 -22.31
N ALA A 43 -7.25 18.33 -23.18
CA ALA A 43 -6.76 17.83 -24.45
C ALA A 43 -5.37 18.48 -24.69
N GLN A 44 -4.70 17.97 -25.72
CA GLN A 44 -3.45 18.46 -26.30
C GLN A 44 -3.56 19.89 -26.87
N VAL A 45 -2.57 20.74 -26.60
CA VAL A 45 -1.99 21.80 -27.46
C VAL A 45 -0.57 22.01 -26.88
N GLY A 46 0.56 21.92 -27.56
CA GLY A 46 0.92 22.43 -28.87
C GLY A 46 2.00 23.53 -28.70
N GLN A 47 3.25 23.17 -29.04
CA GLN A 47 4.31 24.01 -29.61
C GLN A 47 5.17 25.02 -28.80
N VAL A 48 6.49 24.82 -28.98
CA VAL A 48 7.55 25.79 -29.38
C VAL A 48 8.37 26.54 -28.30
N GLY A 49 9.59 26.00 -28.12
CA GLY A 49 10.95 26.56 -27.93
C GLY A 49 11.25 27.97 -27.39
N PRO A 50 12.43 28.17 -26.74
CA PRO A 50 13.02 29.48 -26.55
C PRO A 50 14.23 29.74 -27.46
N GLU A 51 14.24 30.97 -27.95
CA GLU A 51 15.19 31.66 -28.82
C GLU A 51 16.49 32.07 -28.09
N LYS A 52 17.61 32.14 -28.82
CA LYS A 52 18.86 32.80 -28.39
C LYS A 52 19.33 33.83 -29.43
N THR A 53 19.97 34.85 -28.87
CA THR A 53 20.24 36.21 -29.33
C THR A 53 21.46 36.38 -30.25
N THR A 54 21.48 37.53 -30.96
CA THR A 54 22.63 38.41 -31.33
C THR A 54 23.31 38.23 -32.70
N ARG A 55 23.21 39.26 -33.58
CA ARG A 55 24.29 40.24 -33.95
C ARG A 55 24.06 40.93 -35.31
N GLN A 56 24.17 42.27 -35.26
CA GLN A 56 24.90 43.19 -36.14
C GLN A 56 24.65 43.30 -37.67
N SER A 57 24.43 44.57 -38.06
CA SER A 57 25.14 45.35 -39.10
C SER A 57 24.50 45.58 -40.48
N ALA A 58 24.25 46.88 -40.72
CA ALA A 58 24.47 47.68 -41.94
C ALA A 58 23.80 47.30 -43.26
N ARG A 59 22.87 48.15 -43.73
CA ARG A 59 23.08 49.14 -44.83
C ARG A 59 21.75 49.77 -45.22
N GLY A 60 21.78 51.07 -45.50
CA GLY A 60 20.59 51.91 -45.64
C GLY A 60 19.85 51.83 -46.98
N ARG A 61 18.66 52.43 -47.00
CA ARG A 61 18.21 53.28 -48.12
C ARG A 61 17.06 54.17 -47.66
N LYS A 62 17.13 55.40 -48.12
CA LYS A 62 16.26 56.56 -47.85
C LYS A 62 15.11 56.54 -48.87
N VAL A 63 13.85 56.50 -48.44
CA VAL A 63 12.71 57.00 -49.25
C VAL A 63 11.72 57.69 -48.31
N ARG A 64 11.24 58.83 -48.79
CA ARG A 64 10.47 59.87 -48.09
C ARG A 64 9.07 59.90 -48.74
N SER A 65 8.00 59.75 -47.95
CA SER A 65 6.63 60.16 -48.30
C SER A 65 5.79 60.12 -47.01
N LYS A 66 5.60 61.24 -46.31
CA LYS A 66 4.51 62.22 -46.43
C LYS A 66 3.11 61.61 -46.15
N SER A 67 2.65 61.86 -44.91
CA SER A 67 1.27 62.08 -44.41
C SER A 67 0.09 61.38 -45.08
N VAL A 68 -0.81 60.79 -44.29
CA VAL A 68 -2.22 61.23 -44.16
C VAL A 68 -2.86 60.58 -42.92
N SER A 69 -3.53 61.45 -42.16
CA SER A 69 -4.49 61.20 -41.09
C SER A 69 -5.55 60.15 -41.44
N GLY A 70 -5.86 59.26 -40.50
CA GLY A 70 -6.97 58.31 -40.64
C GLY A 70 -7.35 57.69 -39.31
N LYS A 71 -8.27 58.34 -38.59
CA LYS A 71 -9.01 57.80 -37.45
C LYS A 71 -9.50 56.38 -37.75
N GLY A 72 -9.08 55.42 -36.94
CA GLY A 72 -9.57 54.05 -36.97
C GLY A 72 -9.52 53.48 -35.56
N ALA A 73 -10.59 53.69 -34.80
CA ALA A 73 -10.81 53.04 -33.52
C ALA A 73 -10.85 51.51 -33.72
N LYS A 74 -9.77 50.82 -33.35
CA LYS A 74 -9.82 49.39 -33.03
C LYS A 74 -9.39 49.25 -31.58
N SER A 75 -10.34 48.81 -30.77
CA SER A 75 -10.14 48.51 -29.36
C SER A 75 -9.00 47.52 -29.20
N ILE A 76 -7.87 48.03 -28.71
CA ILE A 76 -6.86 47.19 -28.07
C ILE A 76 -7.54 46.67 -26.81
N LYS A 77 -8.13 45.48 -26.87
CA LYS A 77 -8.44 44.70 -25.67
C LYS A 77 -7.14 44.63 -24.89
N LYS A 78 -7.05 45.40 -23.81
CA LYS A 78 -5.94 45.38 -22.85
C LYS A 78 -5.74 43.90 -22.47
N GLY A 79 -4.66 43.30 -22.96
CA GLY A 79 -4.21 42.01 -22.46
C GLY A 79 -4.11 42.16 -20.95
N ALA A 80 -4.94 41.42 -20.22
CA ALA A 80 -4.87 41.38 -18.77
C ALA A 80 -3.41 41.05 -18.43
N SER A 81 -2.74 41.98 -17.76
CA SER A 81 -1.33 41.86 -17.39
C SER A 81 -1.13 40.54 -16.64
N THR A 82 -0.51 39.55 -17.28
CA THR A 82 -0.25 38.23 -16.69
C THR A 82 0.51 38.34 -15.37
N LYS A 83 1.29 39.41 -15.20
CA LYS A 83 1.98 39.75 -13.94
C LYS A 83 1.03 39.86 -12.75
N THR A 84 -0.17 40.42 -12.90
CA THR A 84 -1.12 40.51 -11.77
C THR A 84 -1.74 39.16 -11.44
N ILE A 85 -1.89 38.29 -12.44
CA ILE A 85 -2.32 36.90 -12.28
C ILE A 85 -1.21 36.10 -11.58
N ASP A 86 0.04 36.27 -12.00
CA ASP A 86 1.21 35.60 -11.39
C ASP A 86 1.38 35.96 -9.91
N VAL A 87 1.17 37.24 -9.55
CA VAL A 87 1.18 37.67 -8.13
C VAL A 87 0.03 37.01 -7.35
N LYS A 88 -1.16 36.87 -7.94
CA LYS A 88 -2.28 36.18 -7.29
C LYS A 88 -1.99 34.69 -7.11
N VAL A 89 -1.38 34.04 -8.11
CA VAL A 89 -0.97 32.63 -8.02
C VAL A 89 0.06 32.42 -6.92
N ARG A 90 1.08 33.28 -6.83
CA ARG A 90 2.08 33.21 -5.75
C ARG A 90 1.46 33.39 -4.37
N ARG A 91 0.59 34.39 -4.20
CA ARG A 91 -0.12 34.60 -2.92
C ARG A 91 -0.98 33.41 -2.52
N PHE A 92 -1.66 32.80 -3.50
CA PHE A 92 -2.45 31.60 -3.27
C PHE A 92 -1.57 30.40 -2.89
N GLN A 93 -0.43 30.22 -3.55
CA GLN A 93 0.53 29.17 -3.21
C GLN A 93 1.06 29.35 -1.79
N GLU A 94 1.46 30.58 -1.43
CA GLU A 94 1.94 30.92 -0.08
C GLU A 94 0.86 30.66 0.99
N SER A 95 -0.38 31.11 0.77
CA SER A 95 -1.48 30.87 1.72
C SER A 95 -1.79 29.38 1.85
N PHE A 96 -1.84 28.65 0.73
CA PHE A 96 -2.10 27.22 0.75
C PHE A 96 -1.00 26.47 1.51
N VAL A 97 0.27 26.77 1.27
CA VAL A 97 1.40 26.13 1.97
C VAL A 97 1.31 26.39 3.47
N ARG A 98 0.97 27.62 3.87
CA ARG A 98 0.82 27.97 5.29
C ARG A 98 -0.35 27.23 5.93
N ASP A 99 -1.52 27.27 5.31
CA ASP A 99 -2.73 26.65 5.87
C ASP A 99 -2.60 25.12 5.88
N ALA A 100 -1.98 24.52 4.86
CA ALA A 100 -1.64 23.09 4.84
C ALA A 100 -0.62 22.73 5.93
N ALA A 101 0.39 23.57 6.20
CA ALA A 101 1.34 23.33 7.28
C ALA A 101 0.67 23.38 8.65
N GLU A 102 -0.27 24.31 8.86
CA GLU A 102 -1.06 24.40 10.07
C GLU A 102 -1.96 23.16 10.26
N LEU A 103 -2.66 22.72 9.22
CA LEU A 103 -3.44 21.49 9.25
C LEU A 103 -2.58 20.25 9.50
N ALA A 104 -1.38 20.18 8.91
CA ALA A 104 -0.43 19.09 9.17
C ALA A 104 -0.06 19.02 10.65
N LYS A 105 0.23 20.19 11.25
CA LYS A 105 0.53 20.29 12.68
C LYS A 105 -0.67 19.86 13.55
N GLN A 106 -1.87 20.32 13.25
CA GLN A 106 -3.08 19.90 13.98
C GLN A 106 -3.31 18.38 13.89
N TYR A 107 -3.06 17.76 12.74
CA TYR A 107 -3.12 16.30 12.62
C TYR A 107 -2.01 15.61 13.41
N GLU A 108 -0.81 16.19 13.47
CA GLU A 108 0.30 15.65 14.24
C GLU A 108 0.01 15.72 15.74
N ASP A 109 -0.46 16.87 16.23
CA ASP A 109 -0.85 17.09 17.63
C ASP A 109 -2.00 16.14 18.03
N ALA A 110 -2.88 15.80 17.08
CA ALA A 110 -3.94 14.80 17.26
C ALA A 110 -3.46 13.34 17.10
N GLY A 111 -2.17 13.09 16.90
CA GLY A 111 -1.58 11.76 16.71
C GLY A 111 -1.90 11.08 15.37
N ASN A 112 -2.50 11.80 14.41
CA ASN A 112 -2.88 11.25 13.11
C ASN A 112 -1.76 11.38 12.07
N LEU A 113 -0.70 10.60 12.28
CA LEU A 113 0.49 10.58 11.43
C LEU A 113 0.19 10.33 9.93
N VAL A 114 -0.84 9.52 9.63
CA VAL A 114 -1.27 9.25 8.24
C VAL A 114 -1.75 10.52 7.55
N LYS A 115 -2.58 11.33 8.23
CA LYS A 115 -3.10 12.58 7.68
C LYS A 115 -2.02 13.66 7.65
N THR A 116 -1.17 13.73 8.67
CA THR A 116 0.01 14.62 8.69
C THR A 116 0.89 14.38 7.47
N ARG A 117 1.28 13.12 7.21
CA ARG A 117 2.10 12.74 6.05
C ARG A 117 1.45 13.16 4.73
N LYS A 118 0.14 12.90 4.56
CA LYS A 118 -0.60 13.31 3.35
C LYS A 118 -0.58 14.82 3.14
N MET A 119 -0.75 15.60 4.20
CA MET A 119 -0.75 17.07 4.10
C MET A 119 0.64 17.60 3.73
N LEU A 120 1.70 17.05 4.31
CA LEU A 120 3.08 17.37 3.95
C LEU A 120 3.42 16.98 2.50
N GLU A 121 2.90 15.85 2.00
CA GLU A 121 3.03 15.47 0.58
C GLU A 121 2.33 16.46 -0.36
N LEU A 122 1.17 17.00 0.04
CA LEU A 122 0.48 18.04 -0.73
C LEU A 122 1.30 19.33 -0.82
N ILE A 123 1.96 19.73 0.28
CA ILE A 123 2.89 20.87 0.28
C ILE A 123 4.01 20.65 -0.73
N LEU A 124 4.63 19.46 -0.75
CA LEU A 124 5.72 19.16 -1.71
C LEU A 124 5.26 19.10 -3.17
N LYS A 125 4.00 18.73 -3.43
CA LYS A 125 3.43 18.75 -4.79
C LYS A 125 3.25 20.17 -5.31
N LEU A 126 2.86 21.12 -4.45
CA LEU A 126 2.67 22.52 -4.84
C LEU A 126 3.96 23.34 -4.79
N SER A 127 4.83 23.04 -3.82
CA SER A 127 6.08 23.77 -3.59
C SER A 127 7.19 22.78 -3.18
N PRO A 128 7.93 22.22 -4.15
CA PRO A 128 8.96 21.20 -3.89
C PRO A 128 10.17 21.69 -3.06
N GLU A 129 10.35 23.01 -2.98
CA GLU A 129 11.50 23.70 -2.37
C GLU A 129 11.31 24.01 -0.88
N VAL A 130 10.15 23.69 -0.28
CA VAL A 130 9.92 23.96 1.14
C VAL A 130 10.89 23.14 1.99
N LYS A 131 11.82 23.83 2.65
CA LYS A 131 12.86 23.24 3.48
C LYS A 131 12.24 22.50 4.68
N GLY A 132 12.82 21.37 5.06
CA GLY A 132 12.40 20.61 6.24
C GLY A 132 11.20 19.67 6.03
N VAL A 133 10.30 19.92 5.08
CA VAL A 133 9.10 19.07 4.84
C VAL A 133 9.48 17.63 4.50
N ARG A 134 10.48 17.43 3.63
CA ARG A 134 10.99 16.08 3.29
C ARG A 134 11.59 15.36 4.50
N ALA A 135 12.29 16.08 5.37
CA ALA A 135 12.87 15.51 6.57
C ALA A 135 11.78 15.11 7.57
N LYS A 136 10.73 15.95 7.71
CA LYS A 136 9.58 15.65 8.56
C LYS A 136 8.77 14.45 8.06
N ILE A 137 8.55 14.33 6.74
CA ILE A 137 7.93 13.14 6.15
C ILE A 137 8.74 11.88 6.50
N LYS A 138 10.07 11.92 6.34
CA LYS A 138 10.93 10.78 6.73
C LYS A 138 10.82 10.45 8.21
N GLN A 139 10.79 11.45 9.08
CA GLN A 139 10.62 11.24 10.52
C GLN A 139 9.28 10.53 10.83
N ILE A 140 8.19 11.02 10.23
CA ILE A 140 6.86 10.42 10.40
C ILE A 140 6.84 8.99 9.83
N ASP A 141 7.46 8.75 8.68
CA ASP A 141 7.56 7.42 8.08
C ASP A 141 8.27 6.44 9.03
N GLU A 142 9.38 6.86 9.64
CA GLU A 142 10.12 6.05 10.62
C GLU A 142 9.32 5.78 11.90
N GLU A 143 8.57 6.77 12.39
CA GLU A 143 7.68 6.63 13.54
C GLU A 143 6.54 5.66 13.23
N MET A 144 5.90 5.82 12.07
CA MET A 144 4.86 4.91 11.59
C MET A 144 5.38 3.48 11.44
N LEU A 145 6.58 3.28 10.91
CA LEU A 145 7.23 1.96 10.77
C LEU A 145 7.60 1.32 12.10
N SER A 146 7.75 2.11 13.15
CA SER A 146 8.09 1.64 14.51
C SER A 146 6.85 1.37 15.36
N ALA A 147 5.72 1.99 15.01
CA ALA A 147 4.43 1.79 15.62
C ALA A 147 3.79 0.42 15.27
N ASN A 148 2.72 0.05 15.99
CA ASN A 148 1.90 -1.15 15.73
C ASN A 148 2.68 -2.48 15.74
N GLY A 149 3.05 -2.95 16.93
CA GLY A 149 3.68 -4.26 17.11
C GLY A 149 2.69 -5.41 17.00
N LEU A 150 2.89 -6.30 16.03
CA LEU A 150 2.21 -7.59 15.93
C LEU A 150 3.23 -8.72 16.10
N THR A 151 2.87 -9.76 16.84
CA THR A 151 3.71 -10.94 17.04
C THR A 151 2.99 -12.19 16.57
N ALA A 152 3.70 -13.07 15.88
CA ALA A 152 3.20 -14.36 15.42
C ALA A 152 4.24 -15.46 15.65
N GLU A 153 3.79 -16.70 15.83
CA GLU A 153 4.65 -17.88 15.86
C GLU A 153 4.51 -18.65 14.55
N VAL A 154 5.64 -19.00 13.93
CA VAL A 154 5.68 -19.81 12.71
C VAL A 154 6.12 -21.22 13.10
N ASN A 155 5.25 -22.20 12.87
CA ASN A 155 5.56 -23.60 13.05
C ASN A 155 6.37 -24.12 11.84
N THR A 156 7.63 -24.49 12.09
CA THR A 156 8.56 -24.89 11.03
C THR A 156 8.31 -26.28 10.46
N ALA A 157 7.49 -27.10 11.14
CA ALA A 157 7.11 -28.45 10.70
C ALA A 157 5.96 -28.45 9.69
N ARG A 158 5.27 -27.33 9.54
CA ARG A 158 4.10 -27.18 8.67
C ARG A 158 4.46 -26.30 7.47
N GLY A 159 3.69 -26.43 6.40
CA GLY A 159 3.77 -25.53 5.25
C GLY A 159 3.21 -24.14 5.58
N TRP A 160 2.37 -23.60 4.71
CA TRP A 160 1.69 -22.35 4.99
C TRP A 160 0.74 -22.50 6.20
N GLY A 161 1.03 -21.76 7.27
CA GLY A 161 0.17 -21.69 8.46
C GLY A 161 -1.03 -20.76 8.27
N PRO A 162 -1.73 -20.39 9.35
CA PRO A 162 -2.72 -19.31 9.29
C PRO A 162 -2.05 -17.98 8.90
N PRO A 163 -2.82 -17.01 8.37
CA PRO A 163 -2.31 -15.68 8.08
C PRO A 163 -1.80 -15.02 9.35
N VAL A 164 -0.66 -14.34 9.25
CA VAL A 164 0.00 -13.69 10.40
C VAL A 164 -0.30 -12.20 10.49
N ALA A 165 -0.71 -11.56 9.40
CA ALA A 165 -1.03 -10.14 9.33
C ALA A 165 -1.85 -9.82 8.07
N ALA A 166 -2.60 -8.71 8.09
CA ALA A 166 -3.07 -8.05 6.88
C ALA A 166 -2.07 -6.95 6.48
N VAL A 167 -1.72 -6.90 5.19
CA VAL A 167 -0.74 -5.97 4.60
C VAL A 167 -1.33 -5.23 3.41
N PHE A 168 -0.80 -4.05 3.11
CA PHE A 168 -1.34 -3.16 2.09
C PHE A 168 -0.28 -2.83 1.03
N LYS A 169 -0.69 -2.90 -0.24
CA LYS A 169 0.16 -2.58 -1.39
C LYS A 169 0.86 -1.23 -1.21
N GLY A 170 2.18 -1.23 -1.42
CA GLY A 170 3.02 -0.03 -1.35
C GLY A 170 3.27 0.50 0.07
N GLN A 171 2.67 -0.09 1.11
CA GLN A 171 2.87 0.33 2.49
C GLN A 171 3.90 -0.55 3.18
N ALA A 172 5.07 0.02 3.45
CA ALA A 172 6.18 -0.72 4.02
C ALA A 172 5.90 -1.14 5.48
N PHE A 173 6.44 -2.28 5.88
CA PHE A 173 6.45 -2.73 7.27
C PHE A 173 7.79 -3.37 7.60
N ARG A 174 8.15 -3.39 8.88
CA ARG A 174 9.34 -4.09 9.37
C ARG A 174 8.93 -5.45 9.89
N ILE A 175 9.73 -6.45 9.59
CA ILE A 175 9.58 -7.81 10.13
C ILE A 175 10.91 -8.23 10.73
N ARG A 176 10.86 -8.93 11.86
CA ARG A 176 12.02 -9.53 12.51
C ARG A 176 11.66 -10.93 12.97
N ALA A 177 12.44 -11.91 12.55
CA ALA A 177 12.29 -13.29 12.96
C ALA A 177 13.43 -13.66 13.92
N VAL A 178 13.09 -14.33 15.01
CA VAL A 178 14.04 -14.81 16.01
C VAL A 178 13.73 -16.25 16.39
N GLY A 179 14.78 -16.97 16.78
CA GLY A 179 14.73 -18.37 17.16
C GLY A 179 15.44 -19.26 16.15
N ASP A 180 15.79 -20.45 16.62
CA ASP A 180 16.41 -21.50 15.84
C ASP A 180 15.44 -22.67 15.70
N TYR A 181 15.60 -23.44 14.64
CA TYR A 181 14.81 -24.62 14.40
C TYR A 181 15.67 -25.70 13.76
N ARG A 182 15.27 -26.95 13.93
CA ARG A 182 15.97 -28.09 13.35
C ARG A 182 15.41 -28.36 11.96
N PHE A 183 16.27 -28.28 10.95
CA PHE A 183 15.93 -28.68 9.59
C PHE A 183 16.41 -30.11 9.33
N VAL A 184 15.50 -30.99 8.89
CA VAL A 184 15.83 -32.38 8.55
C VAL A 184 15.18 -32.72 7.21
N ALA A 185 15.99 -33.17 6.25
CA ALA A 185 15.51 -33.68 4.97
C ALA A 185 16.18 -35.02 4.69
N ASN A 186 15.37 -36.07 4.52
CA ASN A 186 15.81 -37.38 4.06
C ASN A 186 14.98 -37.73 2.82
N LEU A 187 15.47 -37.30 1.65
CA LEU A 187 14.75 -37.32 0.38
C LEU A 187 15.70 -37.82 -0.71
N SER A 188 15.21 -38.67 -1.60
CA SER A 188 15.95 -39.03 -2.82
C SER A 188 15.88 -37.86 -3.81
N VAL A 189 17.03 -37.31 -4.18
CA VAL A 189 17.14 -36.15 -5.06
C VAL A 189 18.00 -36.53 -6.26
N GLY A 190 17.51 -36.27 -7.46
CA GLY A 190 18.28 -36.46 -8.69
C GLY A 190 19.28 -35.32 -8.95
N PRO A 191 20.07 -35.39 -10.04
CA PRO A 191 21.06 -34.36 -10.37
C PRO A 191 20.44 -32.97 -10.62
N SER A 192 19.15 -32.92 -10.95
CA SER A 192 18.40 -31.66 -11.12
C SER A 192 18.02 -30.95 -9.81
N GLY A 193 18.28 -31.56 -8.65
CA GLY A 193 17.97 -30.96 -7.35
C GLY A 193 16.49 -31.05 -6.94
N PHE A 194 16.07 -30.18 -6.02
CA PHE A 194 14.70 -30.14 -5.50
C PHE A 194 13.71 -29.56 -6.50
N SER A 195 12.46 -30.04 -6.48
CA SER A 195 11.35 -29.42 -7.21
C SER A 195 11.11 -28.00 -6.69
N VAL A 196 10.92 -27.06 -7.62
CA VAL A 196 10.55 -25.66 -7.37
C VAL A 196 9.30 -25.22 -8.17
N ALA A 197 8.57 -26.19 -8.73
CA ALA A 197 7.46 -25.92 -9.66
C ALA A 197 6.25 -25.24 -8.98
N ASP A 198 5.97 -25.57 -7.73
CA ASP A 198 4.83 -25.04 -6.99
C ASP A 198 5.26 -24.61 -5.57
N ALA A 199 5.45 -23.32 -5.35
CA ALA A 199 5.83 -22.79 -4.04
C ALA A 199 4.77 -23.01 -2.94
N SER A 200 3.54 -23.42 -3.29
CA SER A 200 2.52 -23.78 -2.31
C SER A 200 2.86 -25.10 -1.60
N ARG A 201 3.45 -26.06 -2.31
CA ARG A 201 3.76 -27.41 -1.83
C ARG A 201 5.25 -27.67 -1.70
N ASP A 202 6.02 -27.12 -2.64
CA ASP A 202 7.45 -27.30 -2.79
C ASP A 202 8.21 -26.02 -2.38
N MET A 203 9.48 -25.97 -2.74
CA MET A 203 10.35 -24.83 -2.52
C MET A 203 10.02 -23.68 -3.46
N ALA A 204 10.16 -22.46 -2.96
CA ALA A 204 10.18 -21.28 -3.82
C ALA A 204 11.52 -21.21 -4.55
N ALA A 205 11.48 -21.03 -5.87
CA ALA A 205 12.65 -20.77 -6.69
C ALA A 205 13.39 -19.51 -6.20
N ASP A 206 14.71 -19.49 -6.41
CA ASP A 206 15.60 -18.36 -6.09
C ASP A 206 15.67 -17.95 -4.61
N ILE A 207 15.11 -18.74 -3.70
CA ILE A 207 15.21 -18.52 -2.25
C ILE A 207 15.94 -19.68 -1.60
N ARG A 208 16.84 -19.37 -0.65
CA ARG A 208 17.64 -20.36 0.07
C ARG A 208 16.77 -21.40 0.79
N CYS A 209 17.18 -22.66 0.72
CA CYS A 209 16.59 -23.74 1.51
C CYS A 209 16.73 -23.44 3.00
N GLY A 210 15.68 -23.69 3.77
CA GLY A 210 15.62 -23.46 5.21
C GLY A 210 15.39 -22.00 5.62
N ALA A 211 15.26 -21.06 4.67
CA ALA A 211 14.96 -19.67 4.99
C ALA A 211 13.48 -19.45 5.31
N LEU A 212 13.17 -18.51 6.20
CA LEU A 212 11.80 -18.01 6.38
C LEU A 212 11.38 -17.19 5.14
N ILE A 213 10.22 -17.52 4.59
CA ILE A 213 9.63 -16.84 3.43
C ILE A 213 8.21 -16.40 3.71
N GLY A 214 7.78 -15.37 3.00
CA GLY A 214 6.43 -14.85 3.04
C GLY A 214 5.74 -14.88 1.68
N VAL A 215 4.42 -14.94 1.71
CA VAL A 215 3.57 -14.71 0.53
C VAL A 215 2.38 -13.86 0.93
N VAL A 216 1.97 -12.96 0.05
CA VAL A 216 0.73 -12.19 0.22
C VAL A 216 -0.34 -12.84 -0.64
N VAL A 217 -1.47 -13.19 -0.02
CA VAL A 217 -2.63 -13.73 -0.70
C VAL A 217 -3.70 -12.63 -0.75
N PRO A 218 -4.09 -12.15 -1.94
CA PRO A 218 -5.13 -11.14 -2.07
C PRO A 218 -6.49 -11.67 -1.60
N PRO A 219 -7.43 -10.78 -1.24
CA PRO A 219 -8.79 -11.20 -0.94
C PRO A 219 -9.41 -11.90 -2.16
N PRO A 220 -10.33 -12.86 -1.95
CA PRO A 220 -11.01 -13.53 -3.04
C PRO A 220 -11.82 -12.51 -3.86
N GLU A 221 -11.66 -12.55 -5.18
CA GLU A 221 -12.57 -11.89 -6.10
C GLU A 221 -13.79 -12.78 -6.34
N ALA A 222 -14.96 -12.18 -6.55
CA ALA A 222 -16.20 -12.94 -6.76
C ALA A 222 -16.02 -13.99 -7.88
N GLY A 223 -16.18 -15.27 -7.52
CA GLY A 223 -16.08 -16.40 -8.46
C GLY A 223 -14.66 -16.87 -8.79
N LYS A 224 -13.60 -16.30 -8.19
CA LYS A 224 -12.20 -16.73 -8.41
C LYS A 224 -11.53 -17.13 -7.11
N LYS A 225 -10.74 -18.21 -7.19
CA LYS A 225 -9.86 -18.60 -6.08
C LYS A 225 -8.74 -17.57 -5.96
N PRO A 226 -8.43 -17.05 -4.76
CA PRO A 226 -7.36 -16.09 -4.59
C PRO A 226 -6.02 -16.74 -4.96
N GLU A 227 -5.31 -16.13 -5.90
CA GLU A 227 -3.99 -16.57 -6.34
C GLU A 227 -2.92 -15.96 -5.44
N PRO A 228 -2.09 -16.78 -4.76
CA PRO A 228 -0.98 -16.26 -3.98
C PRO A 228 -0.01 -15.46 -4.85
N GLY A 229 0.47 -14.33 -4.34
CA GLY A 229 1.54 -13.56 -4.99
C GLY A 229 2.87 -14.31 -5.03
N LYS A 230 3.91 -13.67 -5.61
CA LYS A 230 5.26 -14.24 -5.63
C LYS A 230 5.83 -14.33 -4.20
N PRO A 231 6.33 -15.50 -3.77
CA PRO A 231 7.02 -15.61 -2.49
C PRO A 231 8.25 -14.69 -2.41
N PHE A 232 8.54 -14.18 -1.22
CA PHE A 232 9.68 -13.33 -0.95
C PHE A 232 10.45 -13.77 0.28
N LEU A 233 11.75 -13.47 0.31
CA LEU A 233 12.63 -13.78 1.42
C LEU A 233 12.31 -12.87 2.61
N VAL A 234 12.06 -13.47 3.77
CA VAL A 234 11.97 -12.77 5.07
C VAL A 234 13.29 -12.94 5.83
N GLY A 235 13.83 -14.16 5.88
CA GLY A 235 15.06 -14.45 6.60
C GLY A 235 15.00 -14.05 8.08
N THR A 236 16.01 -13.34 8.57
CA THR A 236 16.04 -12.78 9.93
C THR A 236 15.17 -11.53 10.09
N GLY A 237 14.71 -10.93 8.98
CA GLY A 237 13.92 -9.71 8.98
C GLY A 237 14.39 -8.67 7.97
N GLY A 238 13.72 -7.52 7.97
CA GLY A 238 14.00 -6.38 7.11
C GLY A 238 12.77 -5.47 6.96
N THR A 239 12.91 -4.46 6.11
CA THR A 239 11.78 -3.63 5.65
C THR A 239 11.23 -4.25 4.37
N ILE A 240 9.94 -4.58 4.39
CA ILE A 240 9.22 -5.20 3.26
C ILE A 240 8.16 -4.23 2.75
N THR A 241 8.13 -4.01 1.44
CA THR A 241 7.07 -3.26 0.77
C THR A 241 6.20 -4.24 -0.03
N PRO A 242 4.95 -4.52 0.39
CA PRO A 242 4.06 -5.43 -0.32
C PRO A 242 3.74 -4.95 -1.74
N ARG A 243 3.75 -5.88 -2.70
CA ARG A 243 3.32 -5.62 -4.09
C ARG A 243 1.80 -5.61 -4.23
N ASP A 244 1.13 -6.34 -3.35
CA ASP A 244 -0.31 -6.58 -3.34
C ASP A 244 -0.89 -6.32 -1.94
N THR A 245 -2.17 -6.02 -1.89
CA THR A 245 -2.93 -5.92 -0.64
C THR A 245 -3.54 -7.29 -0.33
N GLY A 246 -3.42 -7.77 0.91
CA GLY A 246 -3.95 -9.07 1.28
C GLY A 246 -3.45 -9.59 2.62
N LEU A 247 -3.57 -10.89 2.79
CA LEU A 247 -3.14 -11.62 3.97
C LEU A 247 -1.72 -12.14 3.80
N LEU A 248 -0.86 -11.85 4.77
CA LEU A 248 0.51 -12.33 4.83
C LEU A 248 0.55 -13.73 5.45
N PHE A 249 1.12 -14.68 4.73
CA PHE A 249 1.40 -16.03 5.19
C PHE A 249 2.91 -16.23 5.28
N LEU A 250 3.36 -17.01 6.26
CA LEU A 250 4.77 -17.34 6.45
C LEU A 250 4.98 -18.86 6.49
N LYS A 251 6.10 -19.33 5.91
CA LYS A 251 6.58 -20.72 6.05
C LYS A 251 8.10 -20.78 5.94
N ILE A 252 8.67 -21.93 6.30
CA ILE A 252 10.06 -22.25 5.94
C ILE A 252 10.09 -22.72 4.48
N ASN A 253 11.05 -22.21 3.72
CA ASN A 253 11.33 -22.68 2.37
C ASN A 253 12.01 -24.06 2.44
N ALA A 254 11.21 -25.11 2.38
CA ALA A 254 11.67 -26.48 2.53
C ALA A 254 11.09 -27.37 1.41
N PRO A 255 11.82 -28.42 0.99
CA PRO A 255 11.31 -29.39 0.03
C PRO A 255 10.19 -30.21 0.66
N LYS A 256 9.26 -30.66 -0.17
CA LYS A 256 8.18 -31.55 0.26
C LYS A 256 8.75 -32.79 0.96
N GLY A 257 8.15 -33.16 2.10
CA GLY A 257 8.58 -34.32 2.89
C GLY A 257 9.70 -34.05 3.90
N HIS A 258 10.14 -32.79 4.06
CA HIS A 258 11.03 -32.41 5.16
C HIS A 258 10.40 -32.72 6.53
N LYS A 259 11.24 -32.95 7.54
CA LYS A 259 10.86 -33.25 8.94
C LYS A 259 11.42 -32.19 9.88
N SER A 260 11.22 -30.92 9.53
CA SER A 260 11.70 -29.81 10.36
C SER A 260 10.91 -29.71 11.66
N SER A 261 11.54 -29.25 12.73
CA SER A 261 10.89 -29.04 14.03
C SER A 261 11.39 -27.78 14.71
N GLY A 262 10.53 -27.17 15.51
CA GLY A 262 10.80 -25.89 16.18
C GLY A 262 9.83 -24.79 15.75
N ARG A 263 9.95 -23.62 16.39
CA ARG A 263 9.10 -22.46 16.16
C ARG A 263 9.95 -21.22 16.03
N LEU A 264 9.60 -20.37 15.05
CA LEU A 264 10.19 -19.05 14.92
C LEU A 264 9.20 -18.02 15.46
N LYS A 265 9.70 -17.08 16.28
CA LYS A 265 8.92 -15.93 16.72
C LYS A 265 9.15 -14.79 15.74
N VAL A 266 8.07 -14.24 15.22
CA VAL A 266 8.09 -13.16 14.25
C VAL A 266 7.42 -11.94 14.87
N ARG A 267 8.13 -10.82 14.86
CA ARG A 267 7.59 -9.51 15.22
C ARG A 267 7.49 -8.64 13.98
N MET A 268 6.37 -7.99 13.80
CA MET A 268 6.12 -7.05 12.73
C MET A 268 5.75 -5.69 13.32
N THR A 269 6.22 -4.62 12.69
CA THR A 269 5.85 -3.23 13.02
C THR A 269 5.60 -2.45 11.74
N GLY A 270 4.89 -1.33 11.83
CA GLY A 270 4.57 -0.50 10.67
C GLY A 270 3.16 -0.68 10.16
N HIS A 271 3.02 -0.73 8.83
CA HIS A 271 1.73 -0.83 8.14
C HIS A 271 1.19 -2.27 8.10
N VAL A 272 1.04 -2.87 9.28
CA VAL A 272 0.45 -4.20 9.48
C VAL A 272 -0.79 -4.10 10.35
N ARG A 273 -1.77 -4.96 10.08
CA ARG A 273 -2.95 -5.14 10.95
C ARG A 273 -3.08 -6.60 11.35
N LYS A 274 -3.86 -6.84 12.41
CA LYS A 274 -4.31 -8.19 12.73
C LYS A 274 -5.02 -8.78 11.50
N PRO A 275 -4.72 -10.05 11.15
CA PRO A 275 -5.30 -10.72 10.00
C PRO A 275 -6.82 -10.87 10.12
#